data_AF-A0A4Q9Q2G1-F1
#
_entry.id   AF-A0A4Q9Q2G1-F1
#
_cell.length_a   1.000
_cell.length_b   1.000
_cell.length_c   1.000
_cell.angle_alpha   90.00
_cell.angle_beta   90.00
_cell.angle_gamma   90.00
#
_symmetry.space_group_name_H-M   'P 1'
#
loop_
_entity.id
_entity.type
_entity.pdbx_description
1 polymer ?
#
loop_
_entity_poly.entity_id
_entity_poly.type
_entity_poly.pdbx_seq_one_letter_code
_entity_poly.pdbx_strand_id
1 'polypeptide(L)'
;MTSLLTHSHQDLALRAVDTSAYILTADIELVDVFKSDEEKRGGLHVDHLVARLPAEKKVDSQKLARCLRLLAASHWWTEPSPDVFAPTRWALLNTAGSPSWAYARPAALGVMIGCSALTEHMIDSAGAEADTNDASPFSMALQKTGSDKK
;
A
#
# COMPACT_ATOMS: atom_id res chain seq x y z
N MET A 1 5.40 -33.17 10.33
CA MET A 1 5.61 -31.93 11.13
C MET A 1 6.14 -30.81 10.24
N THR A 2 5.40 -30.48 9.16
CA THR A 2 5.86 -29.59 8.08
C THR A 2 5.01 -28.32 7.95
N SER A 3 3.98 -28.19 8.80
CA SER A 3 2.95 -27.14 8.71
C SER A 3 3.31 -25.84 9.44
N LEU A 4 4.25 -25.88 10.40
CA LEU A 4 4.55 -24.73 11.26
C LEU A 4 5.52 -23.71 10.63
N LEU A 5 6.36 -24.11 9.68
CA LEU A 5 7.34 -23.22 9.04
C LEU A 5 6.74 -22.42 7.87
N THR A 6 5.73 -22.94 7.19
CA THR A 6 5.05 -22.25 6.09
C THR A 6 4.15 -21.11 6.57
N HIS A 7 3.48 -21.28 7.72
CA HIS A 7 2.69 -20.21 8.34
C HIS A 7 3.56 -19.01 8.73
N SER A 8 4.74 -19.25 9.33
CA SER A 8 5.71 -18.22 9.72
C SER A 8 6.14 -17.32 8.56
N HIS A 9 6.44 -17.91 7.39
CA HIS A 9 6.85 -17.14 6.22
C HIS A 9 5.70 -16.37 5.56
N GLN A 10 4.50 -16.95 5.53
CA GLN A 10 3.30 -16.28 5.01
C GLN A 10 2.89 -15.09 5.89
N ASP A 11 2.98 -15.25 7.21
CA ASP A 11 2.69 -14.17 8.17
C ASP A 11 3.69 -13.02 8.04
N LEU A 12 4.97 -13.32 7.82
CA LEU A 12 6.00 -12.30 7.61
C LEU A 12 5.78 -11.54 6.29
N ALA A 13 5.46 -12.26 5.21
CA ALA A 13 5.18 -11.67 3.91
C ALA A 13 3.92 -10.80 3.93
N LEU A 14 2.84 -11.25 4.58
CA LEU A 14 1.61 -10.48 4.72
C LEU A 14 1.85 -9.18 5.50
N ARG A 15 2.60 -9.26 6.60
CA ARG A 15 3.03 -8.08 7.37
C ARG A 15 3.86 -7.10 6.53
N ALA A 16 4.70 -7.61 5.62
CA ALA A 16 5.48 -6.77 4.72
C ALA A 16 4.58 -6.01 3.72
N VAL A 17 3.56 -6.66 3.16
CA VAL A 17 2.63 -5.99 2.23
C VAL A 17 1.78 -4.95 2.95
N ASP A 18 1.23 -5.27 4.13
CA ASP A 18 0.47 -4.32 4.96
C ASP A 18 1.31 -3.10 5.32
N THR A 19 2.56 -3.32 5.72
CA THR A 19 3.52 -2.25 6.04
C THR A 19 3.80 -1.39 4.82
N SER A 20 3.97 -2.00 3.64
CA SER A 20 4.20 -1.28 2.38
C SER A 20 2.99 -0.42 2.00
N ALA A 21 1.77 -0.96 2.12
CA ALA A 21 0.54 -0.23 1.85
C ALA A 21 0.36 0.93 2.85
N TYR A 22 0.68 0.71 4.13
CA TYR A 22 0.66 1.76 5.14
C TYR A 22 1.65 2.89 4.82
N ILE A 23 2.90 2.56 4.49
CA ILE A 23 3.93 3.53 4.09
C ILE A 23 3.48 4.30 2.85
N LEU A 24 2.89 3.64 1.85
CA LEU A 24 2.34 4.30 0.66
C LEU A 24 1.32 5.38 1.04
N THR A 25 0.36 5.08 1.94
CA THR A 25 -0.63 6.08 2.37
C THR A 25 -0.01 7.30 3.06
N ALA A 26 1.16 7.12 3.69
CA ALA A 26 1.93 8.22 4.29
C ALA A 26 2.65 9.04 3.21
N ASP A 27 3.31 8.37 2.26
CA ASP A 27 4.11 9.01 1.20
C ASP A 27 3.26 9.86 0.25
N ILE A 28 2.01 9.45 0.02
CA ILE A 28 1.06 10.21 -0.80
C ILE A 28 0.21 11.19 0.03
N GLU A 29 0.49 11.33 1.33
CA GLU A 29 -0.21 12.25 2.24
C GLU A 29 -1.73 12.03 2.24
N LEU A 30 -2.17 10.77 2.18
CA LEU A 30 -3.56 10.42 1.90
C LEU A 30 -4.55 10.92 2.96
N VAL A 31 -4.12 11.03 4.22
CA VAL A 31 -4.99 11.53 5.30
C VAL A 31 -5.30 13.02 5.13
N ASP A 32 -4.36 13.78 4.54
CA ASP A 32 -4.49 15.24 4.35
C ASP A 32 -5.42 15.60 3.18
N VAL A 33 -5.78 14.62 2.34
CA VAL A 33 -6.81 14.75 1.30
C VAL A 33 -8.20 15.05 1.89
N PHE A 34 -8.46 14.60 3.12
CA PHE A 34 -9.71 14.83 3.83
C PHE A 34 -9.70 16.20 4.49
N LYS A 35 -10.57 17.10 4.02
CA LYS A 35 -10.58 18.52 4.40
C LYS A 35 -11.43 18.82 5.64
N SER A 36 -12.25 17.87 6.07
CA SER A 36 -13.14 18.02 7.21
C SER A 36 -13.29 16.72 8.01
N ASP A 37 -13.72 16.84 9.27
CA ASP A 37 -14.02 15.69 10.12
C ASP A 37 -15.26 14.92 9.63
N GLU A 38 -16.14 15.56 8.85
CA GLU A 38 -17.26 14.87 8.20
C GLU A 38 -16.77 13.97 7.08
N GLU A 39 -15.86 14.45 6.22
CA GLU A 39 -15.22 13.62 5.20
C GLU A 39 -14.44 12.47 5.84
N LYS A 40 -13.71 12.71 6.94
CA LYS A 40 -12.97 11.65 7.66
C LYS A 40 -13.88 10.58 8.28
N ARG A 41 -15.10 10.94 8.67
CA ARG A 41 -16.08 9.99 9.23
C ARG A 41 -16.88 9.25 8.16
N GLY A 42 -17.30 9.95 7.10
CA GLY A 42 -18.11 9.39 6.01
C GLY A 42 -17.28 8.67 4.94
N GLY A 43 -16.01 9.01 4.82
CA GLY A 43 -15.15 8.54 3.76
C GLY A 43 -15.30 9.31 2.45
N LEU A 44 -14.40 9.03 1.51
CA LEU A 44 -14.42 9.57 0.16
C LEU A 44 -14.26 8.44 -0.85
N HIS A 45 -14.92 8.58 -2.01
CA HIS A 45 -14.71 7.68 -3.14
C HIS A 45 -13.24 7.72 -3.58
N VAL A 46 -12.67 6.58 -3.98
CA VAL A 46 -11.25 6.46 -4.32
C VAL A 46 -10.83 7.40 -5.46
N ASP A 47 -11.70 7.65 -6.43
CA ASP A 47 -11.42 8.62 -7.49
C ASP A 47 -11.34 10.06 -6.95
N HIS A 48 -12.14 10.41 -5.94
CA HIS A 48 -12.04 11.70 -5.27
C HIS A 48 -10.79 11.81 -4.41
N LEU A 49 -10.31 10.69 -3.84
CA LEU A 49 -9.04 10.66 -3.14
C LEU A 49 -7.90 10.97 -4.09
N VAL A 50 -7.80 10.23 -5.21
CA VAL A 50 -6.74 10.40 -6.22
C VAL A 50 -6.77 11.79 -6.83
N ALA A 51 -7.95 12.34 -7.14
CA ALA A 51 -8.08 13.67 -7.73
C ALA A 51 -7.60 14.82 -6.81
N ARG A 52 -7.46 14.55 -5.50
CA ARG A 52 -7.04 15.53 -4.50
C ARG A 52 -5.61 15.33 -4.01
N LEU A 53 -4.92 14.29 -4.49
CA LEU A 53 -3.50 14.08 -4.17
C LEU A 53 -2.63 15.24 -4.70
N PRO A 54 -1.45 15.47 -4.11
CA PRO A 54 -0.45 16.38 -4.67
C PRO A 54 -0.14 16.04 -6.14
N ALA A 55 0.11 17.05 -6.98
CA ALA A 55 0.23 16.87 -8.44
C ALA A 55 1.37 15.92 -8.85
N GLU A 56 2.42 15.86 -8.04
CA GLU A 56 3.57 14.98 -8.16
C GLU A 56 3.30 13.52 -7.74
N LYS A 57 2.18 13.24 -7.06
CA LYS A 57 1.79 11.92 -6.56
C LYS A 57 0.69 11.32 -7.44
N LYS A 58 1.08 10.69 -8.55
CA LYS A 58 0.15 9.97 -9.42
C LYS A 58 -0.02 8.53 -8.95
N VAL A 59 -1.26 8.17 -8.63
CA VAL A 59 -1.64 6.82 -8.20
C VAL A 59 -2.87 6.37 -8.98
N ASP A 60 -2.88 5.14 -9.46
CA ASP A 60 -4.07 4.53 -10.06
C ASP A 60 -5.14 4.27 -9.00
N SER A 61 -6.39 4.66 -9.27
CA SER A 61 -7.46 4.58 -8.28
C SER A 61 -7.86 3.15 -7.93
N GLN A 62 -7.82 2.22 -8.89
CA GLN A 62 -8.14 0.81 -8.64
C GLN A 62 -7.06 0.12 -7.81
N LYS A 63 -5.78 0.42 -8.08
CA LYS A 63 -4.67 -0.05 -7.25
C LYS A 63 -4.76 0.52 -5.83
N LEU A 64 -5.08 1.82 -5.69
CA LEU A 64 -5.28 2.44 -4.37
C LEU A 64 -6.44 1.77 -3.62
N ALA A 65 -7.56 1.52 -4.27
CA ALA A 65 -8.70 0.83 -3.65
C ALA A 65 -8.31 -0.57 -3.14
N ARG A 66 -7.50 -1.32 -3.89
CA ARG A 66 -6.98 -2.62 -3.42
C ARG A 66 -6.08 -2.48 -2.20
N CYS A 67 -5.18 -1.50 -2.17
CA CYS A 67 -4.35 -1.21 -0.99
C CYS A 67 -5.20 -0.82 0.22
N LEU A 68 -6.22 0.04 0.04
CA LEU A 68 -7.10 0.46 1.13
C LEU A 68 -7.96 -0.69 1.65
N ARG A 69 -8.41 -1.61 0.80
CA ARG A 69 -9.10 -2.85 1.22
C ARG A 69 -8.21 -3.77 2.03
N LEU A 70 -6.95 -3.93 1.61
CA LEU A 70 -5.96 -4.68 2.40
C LEU A 70 -5.80 -4.05 3.78
N LEU A 71 -5.61 -2.74 3.84
CA LEU A 71 -5.49 -2.00 5.10
C LEU A 71 -6.79 -1.99 5.93
N ALA A 72 -7.95 -2.13 5.30
CA ALA A 72 -9.23 -2.26 5.98
C ALA A 72 -9.36 -3.61 6.69
N ALA A 73 -8.85 -4.69 6.08
CA ALA A 73 -8.76 -6.00 6.73
C ALA A 73 -7.89 -5.95 8.00
N SER A 74 -6.88 -5.08 8.01
CA SER A 74 -6.01 -4.80 9.17
C SER A 74 -6.45 -3.60 10.03
N HIS A 75 -7.70 -3.15 9.88
CA HIS A 75 -8.36 -2.11 10.70
C HIS A 75 -7.73 -0.70 10.68
N TRP A 76 -6.90 -0.40 9.69
CA TRP A 76 -6.37 0.95 9.48
C TRP A 76 -7.39 1.85 8.76
N TRP A 77 -8.16 1.30 7.85
CA TRP A 77 -9.21 1.99 7.10
C TRP A 77 -10.55 1.27 7.23
N THR A 78 -11.63 1.93 6.84
CA THR A 78 -12.93 1.29 6.62
C THR A 78 -13.39 1.54 5.19
N GLU A 79 -14.20 0.63 4.66
CA GLU A 79 -14.91 0.80 3.39
C GLU A 79 -16.42 0.83 3.67
N PRO A 80 -17.02 1.99 3.99
CA PRO A 80 -18.45 2.08 4.34
C PRO A 80 -19.40 1.70 3.20
N SER A 81 -18.94 1.88 1.95
CA SER A 81 -19.63 1.49 0.72
C SER A 81 -18.59 1.20 -0.37
N PRO A 82 -18.95 0.51 -1.47
CA PRO A 82 -18.00 0.17 -2.52
C PRO A 82 -17.17 1.37 -2.97
N ASP A 83 -15.84 1.20 -2.92
CA ASP A 83 -14.83 2.20 -3.33
C ASP A 83 -14.85 3.52 -2.54
N VAL A 84 -15.57 3.59 -1.43
CA VAL A 84 -15.54 4.72 -0.49
C VAL A 84 -14.73 4.32 0.73
N PHE A 85 -13.70 5.09 1.07
CA PHE A 85 -12.80 4.76 2.17
C PHE A 85 -12.73 5.88 3.19
N ALA A 86 -12.70 5.50 4.48
CA ALA A 86 -12.55 6.41 5.61
C ALA A 86 -11.38 5.96 6.51
N PRO A 87 -10.54 6.88 6.99
CA PRO A 87 -9.46 6.54 7.93
C PRO A 87 -10.05 6.18 9.30
N THR A 88 -9.54 5.14 9.95
CA THR A 88 -9.83 4.92 11.37
C THR A 88 -8.98 5.84 12.25
N ARG A 89 -9.25 5.84 13.55
CA ARG A 89 -8.43 6.57 14.53
C ARG A 89 -6.94 6.19 14.43
N TRP A 90 -6.63 4.96 14.04
CA TRP A 90 -5.24 4.51 13.87
C TRP A 90 -4.60 5.08 12.61
N ALA A 91 -5.31 5.11 11.48
CA ALA A 91 -4.77 5.73 10.25
C ALA A 91 -4.53 7.24 10.40
N LEU A 92 -5.29 7.95 11.25
CA LEU A 92 -5.04 9.37 11.52
C LEU A 92 -3.67 9.65 12.17
N LEU A 93 -3.04 8.64 12.77
CA LEU A 93 -1.66 8.75 13.25
C LEU A 93 -0.64 8.87 12.11
N ASN A 94 -1.06 8.56 10.88
CA ASN A 94 -0.28 8.65 9.65
C ASN A 94 -0.41 10.03 8.98
N THR A 95 -0.43 11.09 9.78
CA THR A 95 -0.50 12.48 9.33
C THR A 95 0.88 13.13 9.42
N ALA A 96 1.25 13.95 8.43
CA ALA A 96 2.51 14.68 8.44
C ALA A 96 2.63 15.55 9.72
N GLY A 97 3.78 15.49 10.37
CA GLY A 97 4.08 16.21 11.62
C GLY A 97 3.68 15.50 12.92
N SER A 98 2.96 14.37 12.87
CA SER A 98 2.69 13.57 14.08
C SER A 98 3.97 12.90 14.62
N PRO A 99 4.17 12.74 15.94
CA PRO A 99 5.29 11.97 16.49
C PRO A 99 5.34 10.52 15.95
N SER A 100 4.19 9.95 15.62
CA SER A 100 4.07 8.61 15.03
C SER A 100 4.43 8.55 13.55
N TRP A 101 4.45 9.69 12.84
CA TRP A 101 4.84 9.77 11.43
C TRP A 101 6.30 9.38 11.19
N ALA A 102 7.15 9.57 12.20
CA ALA A 102 8.55 9.12 12.16
C ALA A 102 8.68 7.60 11.92
N TYR A 103 7.70 6.79 12.35
CA TYR A 103 7.68 5.34 12.09
C TYR A 103 7.15 4.97 10.71
N ALA A 104 6.43 5.87 10.04
CA ALA A 104 5.93 5.69 8.67
C ALA A 104 6.92 6.18 7.61
N ARG A 105 7.94 6.97 8.01
CA ARG A 105 8.91 7.56 7.11
C ARG A 105 9.86 6.49 6.55
N PRO A 106 9.94 6.30 5.21
CA PRO A 106 10.76 5.26 4.59
C PRO A 106 12.25 5.29 4.99
N ALA A 107 12.78 6.48 5.29
CA ALA A 107 14.17 6.67 5.69
C ALA A 107 14.49 6.24 7.14
N ALA A 108 13.47 6.08 8.01
CA ALA A 108 13.66 5.75 9.42
C ALA A 108 13.66 4.23 9.68
N LEU A 109 13.00 3.44 8.83
CA LEU A 109 13.16 2.00 8.79
C LEU A 109 14.10 1.64 7.65
N GLY A 110 15.36 1.33 7.97
CA GLY A 110 16.33 0.72 7.03
C GLY A 110 15.94 -0.68 6.53
N VAL A 111 14.65 -0.98 6.47
CA VAL A 111 14.06 -2.29 6.21
C VAL A 111 12.90 -2.05 5.25
N MET A 112 13.17 -2.22 3.94
CA MET A 112 12.41 -3.09 3.03
C MET A 112 12.71 -2.71 1.59
N ILE A 113 13.75 -3.34 1.03
CA ILE A 113 14.06 -3.38 -0.41
C ILE A 113 12.87 -3.95 -1.23
N GLY A 114 11.87 -4.57 -0.60
CA GLY A 114 10.61 -4.99 -1.23
C GLY A 114 9.52 -3.91 -1.32
N CYS A 115 9.61 -2.79 -0.57
CA CYS A 115 8.62 -1.71 -0.58
C CYS A 115 8.71 -0.80 -1.80
N SER A 116 9.91 -0.64 -2.38
CA SER A 116 10.11 0.20 -3.55
C SER A 116 9.35 -0.36 -4.75
N ALA A 117 9.38 -1.68 -4.97
CA ALA A 117 8.68 -2.33 -6.08
C ALA A 117 7.15 -2.16 -6.01
N LEU A 118 6.54 -2.26 -4.81
CA LEU A 118 5.10 -1.98 -4.65
C LEU A 118 4.80 -0.51 -4.97
N THR A 119 5.60 0.41 -4.45
CA THR A 119 5.43 1.86 -4.67
C THR A 119 5.64 2.22 -6.14
N GLU A 120 6.64 1.65 -6.81
CA GLU A 120 6.91 1.79 -8.24
C GLU A 120 5.76 1.25 -9.10
N HIS A 121 5.15 0.12 -8.71
CA HIS A 121 3.97 -0.40 -9.41
C HIS A 121 2.68 0.41 -9.17
N MET A 122 2.62 1.17 -8.08
CA MET A 122 1.49 2.08 -7.79
C MET A 122 1.57 3.36 -8.62
N ILE A 123 2.78 3.78 -9.02
CA ILE A 123 3.04 4.95 -9.84
C ILE A 123 2.96 4.54 -11.31
N ASP A 124 2.03 5.16 -12.05
CA ASP A 124 1.88 4.87 -13.48
C ASP A 124 3.08 5.45 -14.23
N SER A 125 4.01 4.57 -14.64
CA SER A 125 5.07 4.95 -15.57
C SER A 125 4.42 5.17 -16.92
N ALA A 126 4.28 6.43 -17.32
CA ALA A 126 3.71 6.77 -18.62
C ALA A 126 4.44 6.03 -19.73
N GLY A 127 3.76 5.04 -20.33
CA GLY A 127 4.18 4.33 -21.53
C GLY A 127 4.96 3.03 -21.28
N ALA A 128 4.26 1.91 -21.13
CA ALA A 128 4.72 0.62 -21.64
C ALA A 128 3.51 -0.29 -21.84
N GLU A 129 3.24 -0.60 -23.10
CA GLU A 129 2.27 -1.60 -23.53
C GLU A 129 2.69 -3.02 -23.14
N ALA A 130 1.78 -3.97 -23.39
CA ALA A 130 1.89 -5.42 -23.31
C ALA A 130 1.56 -6.05 -21.94
N ASP A 131 0.26 -6.09 -21.71
CA ASP A 131 -0.50 -7.30 -21.36
C ASP A 131 0.28 -8.61 -21.57
N THR A 132 0.99 -9.09 -20.55
CA THR A 132 1.30 -10.51 -20.33
C THR A 132 1.61 -10.73 -18.85
N ASN A 133 0.99 -11.76 -18.27
CA ASN A 133 1.14 -12.16 -16.86
C ASN A 133 2.57 -12.63 -16.48
N ASP A 134 3.55 -12.51 -17.38
CA ASP A 134 4.96 -12.86 -17.18
C ASP A 134 5.82 -11.70 -16.65
N ALA A 135 5.32 -10.46 -16.64
CA ALA A 135 6.04 -9.31 -16.06
C ALA A 135 5.85 -9.18 -14.53
N SER A 136 5.23 -10.15 -13.87
CA SER A 136 5.05 -10.13 -12.42
C SER A 136 6.37 -10.44 -11.70
N PRO A 137 6.85 -9.60 -10.77
CA PRO A 137 8.05 -9.89 -9.97
C PRO A 137 7.88 -11.14 -9.08
N PHE A 138 6.64 -11.57 -8.81
CA PHE A 138 6.36 -12.85 -8.15
C PHE A 138 6.77 -14.06 -9.02
N SER A 139 6.57 -13.97 -10.33
CA SER A 139 7.02 -15.01 -11.28
C SER A 139 8.54 -15.00 -11.45
N MET A 140 9.16 -13.82 -11.42
CA MET A 140 10.61 -13.66 -11.59
C MET A 140 11.42 -14.17 -10.37
N ALA A 141 10.91 -13.99 -9.15
CA ALA A 141 11.55 -14.50 -7.94
C ALA A 141 11.49 -16.05 -7.82
N LEU A 142 10.45 -16.67 -8.37
CA LEU A 142 10.25 -18.12 -8.36
C LEU A 142 11.12 -18.84 -9.41
N GLN A 143 11.44 -18.18 -10.53
CA GLN A 143 12.35 -18.74 -11.53
C GLN A 143 13.83 -18.67 -11.08
N LYS A 144 14.20 -17.67 -10.28
CA LYS A 144 15.59 -17.46 -9.85
C LYS A 144 16.07 -18.42 -8.75
N THR A 145 15.16 -19.11 -8.06
CA THR A 145 15.49 -20.14 -7.05
C THR A 145 15.55 -21.56 -7.61
N GLY A 146 15.24 -21.74 -8.91
CA GLY A 146 15.25 -23.04 -9.59
C GLY A 146 16.49 -23.33 -10.45
N SER A 147 17.40 -22.37 -10.62
CA SER A 147 18.56 -22.51 -11.53
C SER A 147 19.87 -22.30 -10.81
N ASP A 148 20.17 -23.20 -9.85
CA ASP A 148 21.53 -23.47 -9.39
C ASP A 148 21.60 -24.93 -8.93
N LYS A 149 21.50 -25.84 -9.91
CA LYS A 149 22.05 -27.19 -9.81
C LYS A 149 22.66 -27.58 -11.15
N LYS A 150 23.96 -27.30 -11.31
CA LYS A 150 24.86 -28.24 -11.97
C LYS A 150 26.27 -28.11 -11.40
#